data_AF-A0A3N5XEB2-F1
#
_entry.id   AF-A0A3N5XEB2-F1
#
_cell.length_a   1.000
_cell.length_b   1.000
_cell.length_c   1.000
_cell.angle_alpha   90.00
_cell.angle_beta   90.00
_cell.angle_gamma   90.00
#
_symmetry.space_group_name_H-M   'P 1'
#
loop_
_entity.id
_entity.type
_entity.pdbx_description
1 polymer ?
#
loop_
_entity_poly.entity_id
_entity_poly.type
_entity_poly.pdbx_seq_one_letter_code
_entity_poly.pdbx_strand_id
1 'polypeptide(L)'
;MIDERIVTKAIIERYTEKLLSSLELDVAICGAGPSGLVAAYYMAKKGLRVAVFERKLSIGGGMWGGGMMFNEIVVQEESKSILDDLDITAKPYMEGYYTVDAVEAVSGLCLKAVKAGAKIFNLIS
;
A
#
# COMPACT_ATOMS: atom_id res chain seq x y z
N MET A 1 -18.08 -27.87 9.62
CA MET A 1 -18.42 -27.49 8.24
C MET A 1 -18.69 -26.00 8.25
N ILE A 2 -18.06 -25.23 7.36
CA ILE A 2 -18.30 -23.78 7.26
C ILE A 2 -19.65 -23.58 6.55
N ASP A 3 -20.45 -22.61 7.00
CA ASP A 3 -21.67 -22.20 6.30
C ASP A 3 -21.33 -21.16 5.22
N GLU A 4 -21.35 -21.59 3.97
CA GLU A 4 -21.04 -20.76 2.79
C GLU A 4 -21.93 -19.51 2.68
N ARG A 5 -23.17 -19.56 3.21
CA ARG A 5 -24.07 -18.40 3.22
C ARG A 5 -23.57 -17.33 4.19
N ILE A 6 -23.03 -17.73 5.34
CA ILE A 6 -22.45 -16.80 6.32
C ILE A 6 -21.20 -16.14 5.74
N VAL A 7 -20.31 -16.91 5.11
CA VAL A 7 -19.08 -16.38 4.47
C VAL A 7 -19.44 -15.35 3.40
N THR A 8 -20.32 -15.72 2.47
CA THR A 8 -20.74 -14.84 1.37
C THR A 8 -21.38 -13.55 1.89
N LYS A 9 -22.31 -13.68 2.86
CA LYS A 9 -22.98 -12.52 3.46
C LYS A 9 -21.98 -11.57 4.13
N ALA A 10 -21.03 -12.10 4.91
CA ALA A 10 -20.03 -11.29 5.61
C ALA A 10 -19.15 -10.49 4.65
N ILE A 11 -18.71 -11.11 3.54
CA ILE A 11 -17.91 -10.44 2.50
C ILE A 11 -18.69 -9.29 1.87
N ILE A 12 -19.94 -9.53 1.45
CA ILE A 12 -20.78 -8.53 0.80
C ILE A 12 -21.07 -7.36 1.74
N GLU A 13 -21.46 -7.63 2.98
CA GLU A 13 -21.82 -6.59 3.96
C GLU A 13 -20.62 -5.70 4.30
N ARG A 14 -19.44 -6.29 4.58
CA ARG A 14 -18.23 -5.52 4.92
C ARG A 14 -17.70 -4.71 3.73
N TYR A 15 -17.74 -5.27 2.52
CA TYR A 15 -17.33 -4.54 1.33
C TYR A 15 -18.27 -3.35 1.07
N THR A 16 -19.58 -3.57 1.18
CA THR A 16 -20.59 -2.52 1.00
C THR A 16 -20.43 -1.40 2.02
N GLU A 17 -20.23 -1.74 3.30
CA GLU A 17 -19.94 -0.75 4.36
C GLU A 17 -18.67 0.07 4.05
N LYS A 18 -17.59 -0.59 3.63
CA LYS A 18 -16.36 0.08 3.22
C LYS A 18 -16.59 1.02 2.03
N LEU A 19 -17.37 0.60 1.04
CA LEU A 19 -17.69 1.40 -0.14
C LEU A 19 -18.56 2.61 0.22
N LEU A 20 -19.65 2.41 0.96
CA LEU A 20 -20.56 3.47 1.39
C LEU A 20 -19.84 4.53 2.26
N SER A 21 -18.97 4.08 3.17
CA SER A 21 -18.14 4.98 3.98
C SER A 21 -17.01 5.67 3.20
N SER A 22 -16.90 5.44 1.89
CA SER A 22 -15.94 6.07 0.98
C SER A 22 -16.63 6.90 -0.11
N LEU A 23 -17.93 7.18 0.01
CA LEU A 23 -18.65 8.06 -0.92
C LEU A 23 -18.25 9.53 -0.77
N GLU A 24 -17.79 9.92 0.42
CA GLU A 24 -17.22 11.23 0.69
C GLU A 24 -15.78 11.06 1.17
N LEU A 25 -14.84 11.54 0.35
CA LEU A 25 -13.41 11.44 0.60
C LEU A 25 -12.79 12.83 0.59
N ASP A 26 -11.74 13.00 1.38
CA ASP A 26 -10.89 14.18 1.31
C ASP A 26 -9.84 14.00 0.21
N VAL A 27 -9.40 12.75 -0.02
CA VAL A 27 -8.42 12.39 -1.05
C VAL A 27 -8.79 11.07 -1.72
N ALA A 28 -8.81 11.07 -3.06
CA ALA A 28 -8.88 9.87 -3.88
C ALA A 28 -7.57 9.71 -4.67
N ILE A 29 -6.91 8.55 -4.53
CA ILE A 29 -5.63 8.24 -5.17
C ILE A 29 -5.86 7.22 -6.28
N CYS A 30 -5.41 7.53 -7.49
CA CYS A 30 -5.48 6.63 -8.63
C CYS A 30 -4.15 5.88 -8.81
N GLY A 31 -4.15 4.59 -8.52
CA GLY A 31 -2.99 3.70 -8.61
C GLY A 31 -2.36 3.39 -7.25
N ALA A 32 -2.26 2.11 -6.93
CA ALA A 32 -1.63 1.62 -5.69
C ALA A 32 -0.17 1.21 -5.93
N GLY A 33 0.58 2.04 -6.65
CA GLY A 33 2.04 1.92 -6.76
C GLY A 33 2.77 2.48 -5.54
N PRO A 34 4.11 2.47 -5.52
CA PRO A 34 4.90 2.91 -4.37
C PRO A 34 4.58 4.35 -3.95
N SER A 35 4.56 5.28 -4.90
CA SER A 35 4.22 6.69 -4.63
C SER A 35 2.79 6.86 -4.11
N GLY A 36 1.82 6.14 -4.70
CA GLY A 36 0.42 6.17 -4.27
C GLY A 36 0.24 5.63 -2.85
N LEU A 37 0.94 4.56 -2.49
CA LEU A 37 0.89 3.96 -1.15
C LEU A 37 1.59 4.85 -0.09
N VAL A 38 2.73 5.45 -0.42
CA VAL A 38 3.39 6.44 0.46
C VAL A 38 2.47 7.64 0.70
N ALA A 39 1.88 8.20 -0.37
CA ALA A 39 0.93 9.31 -0.24
C ALA A 39 -0.29 8.92 0.60
N ALA A 40 -0.85 7.73 0.36
CA ALA A 40 -1.97 7.20 1.12
C ALA A 40 -1.65 7.09 2.61
N TYR A 41 -0.47 6.55 2.95
CA TYR A 41 -0.01 6.43 4.33
C TYR A 41 0.05 7.78 5.04
N TYR A 42 0.76 8.77 4.48
CA TYR A 42 0.94 10.06 5.15
C TYR A 42 -0.36 10.86 5.25
N MET A 43 -1.22 10.81 4.24
CA MET A 43 -2.52 11.50 4.27
C MET A 43 -3.47 10.85 5.28
N ALA A 44 -3.54 9.51 5.31
CA ALA A 44 -4.37 8.80 6.28
C ALA A 44 -3.86 8.98 7.72
N LYS A 45 -2.54 8.98 7.93
CA LYS A 45 -1.91 9.27 9.24
C LYS A 45 -2.25 10.67 9.76
N LYS A 46 -2.57 11.62 8.88
CA LYS A 46 -3.06 12.97 9.23
C LYS A 46 -4.57 13.02 9.51
N GLY A 47 -5.27 11.88 9.48
CA GLY A 47 -6.69 11.78 9.77
C GLY A 47 -7.60 12.09 8.57
N LEU A 48 -7.05 12.21 7.36
CA LEU A 48 -7.86 12.43 6.15
C LEU A 48 -8.58 11.13 5.73
N ARG A 49 -9.77 11.27 5.17
CA ARG A 49 -10.53 10.18 4.54
C ARG A 49 -9.93 9.88 3.17
N VAL A 50 -9.04 8.89 3.12
CA VAL A 50 -8.29 8.51 1.93
C VAL A 50 -8.82 7.20 1.35
N ALA A 51 -9.06 7.18 0.04
CA ALA A 51 -9.21 5.94 -0.71
C ALA A 51 -8.19 5.83 -1.86
N VAL A 52 -7.72 4.61 -2.11
CA VAL A 52 -6.82 4.26 -3.21
C VAL A 52 -7.56 3.32 -4.15
N PHE A 53 -7.57 3.62 -5.45
CA PHE A 53 -8.20 2.80 -6.48
C PHE A 53 -7.12 2.22 -7.38
N GLU A 54 -7.09 0.90 -7.53
CA GLU A 54 -6.09 0.18 -8.33
C GLU A 54 -6.78 -0.79 -9.28
N ARG A 55 -6.29 -0.84 -10.52
CA ARG A 55 -6.81 -1.71 -11.57
C ARG A 55 -6.47 -3.17 -11.32
N LYS A 56 -5.25 -3.48 -10.90
CA LYS A 56 -4.76 -4.86 -10.73
C LYS A 56 -5.29 -5.50 -9.44
N LEU A 57 -5.29 -6.82 -9.41
CA LEU A 57 -5.55 -7.60 -8.19
C LEU A 57 -4.49 -7.29 -7.13
N SER A 58 -3.22 -7.42 -7.50
CA SER A 58 -2.10 -7.15 -6.61
C SER A 58 -1.72 -5.67 -6.67
N ILE A 59 -1.73 -5.03 -5.51
CA ILE A 59 -1.22 -3.67 -5.33
C ILE A 59 0.31 -3.69 -5.18
N GLY A 60 0.94 -2.51 -5.18
CA GLY A 60 2.40 -2.33 -5.11
C GLY A 60 3.06 -1.93 -6.44
N GLY A 61 2.30 -1.91 -7.53
CA GLY A 61 2.80 -1.52 -8.84
C GLY A 61 3.91 -2.44 -9.37
N GLY A 62 4.94 -1.85 -9.98
CA GLY A 62 6.06 -2.58 -10.59
C GLY A 62 7.25 -2.87 -9.66
N MET A 63 7.18 -2.47 -8.39
CA MET A 63 8.34 -2.50 -7.49
C MET A 63 8.73 -3.92 -7.07
N TRP A 64 7.79 -4.88 -7.09
CA TRP A 64 7.99 -6.28 -6.70
C TRP A 64 9.20 -6.98 -7.33
N GLY A 65 9.53 -6.65 -8.59
CA GLY A 65 10.57 -7.34 -9.35
C GLY A 65 11.95 -6.70 -9.29
N GLY A 66 12.10 -5.58 -8.56
CA GLY A 66 13.34 -4.78 -8.57
C GLY A 66 13.84 -4.48 -9.98
N GLY A 67 15.15 -4.61 -10.20
CA GLY A 67 15.79 -4.40 -11.51
C GLY A 67 16.04 -5.73 -12.23
N MET A 68 15.52 -5.89 -13.46
CA MET A 68 15.71 -7.10 -14.26
C MET A 68 15.29 -8.42 -13.56
N MET A 69 14.22 -8.38 -12.76
CA MET A 69 13.73 -9.51 -11.93
C MET A 69 14.64 -9.89 -10.76
N PHE A 70 15.67 -9.11 -10.47
CA PHE A 70 16.41 -9.18 -9.21
C PHE A 70 15.67 -8.29 -8.21
N ASN A 71 14.97 -8.91 -7.25
CA ASN A 71 14.02 -8.28 -6.33
C ASN A 71 14.70 -7.47 -5.20
N GLU A 72 15.77 -6.77 -5.53
CA GLU A 72 16.41 -5.77 -4.68
C GLU A 72 16.19 -4.40 -5.33
N ILE A 73 15.87 -3.40 -4.52
CA ILE A 73 15.73 -2.01 -4.95
C ILE A 73 16.80 -1.15 -4.29
N VAL A 74 17.03 0.02 -4.86
CA VAL A 74 17.94 1.02 -4.31
C VAL A 74 17.14 2.26 -3.94
N VAL A 75 17.42 2.82 -2.76
CA VAL A 75 16.95 4.14 -2.35
C VAL A 75 18.13 5.02 -1.96
N GLN A 76 17.96 6.33 -2.14
CA GLN A 76 18.94 7.33 -1.70
C GLN A 76 18.64 7.81 -0.28
N GLU A 77 19.64 8.40 0.37
CA GLU A 77 19.58 8.93 1.74
C GLU A 77 18.31 9.75 2.01
N GLU A 78 17.93 10.63 1.08
CA GLU A 78 16.79 11.53 1.23
C GLU A 78 15.46 10.78 1.40
N SER A 79 15.37 9.57 0.83
CA SER A 79 14.18 8.72 0.89
C SER A 79 14.24 7.67 2.00
N LYS A 80 15.38 7.51 2.68
CA LYS A 80 15.56 6.55 3.77
C LYS A 80 14.59 6.80 4.93
N SER A 81 14.35 8.07 5.26
CA SER A 81 13.40 8.46 6.32
C SER A 81 11.98 7.93 6.11
N ILE A 82 11.54 7.80 4.86
CA ILE A 82 10.22 7.24 4.52
C ILE A 82 10.18 5.75 4.87
N LEU A 83 11.28 5.02 4.61
CA LEU A 83 11.37 3.60 4.97
C LEU A 83 11.38 3.40 6.48
N ASP A 84 12.09 4.26 7.21
CA ASP A 84 12.14 4.23 8.67
C ASP A 84 10.74 4.49 9.27
N ASP A 85 10.00 5.48 8.75
CA ASP A 85 8.61 5.79 9.12
C ASP A 85 7.63 4.63 8.87
N LEU A 86 7.99 3.76 7.93
CA LEU A 86 7.22 2.60 7.48
C LEU A 86 7.78 1.29 8.03
N ASP A 87 8.80 1.33 8.90
CA ASP A 87 9.38 0.13 9.52
C ASP A 87 9.86 -0.89 8.46
N ILE A 88 10.47 -0.38 7.38
CA ILE A 88 11.03 -1.17 6.27
C ILE A 88 12.55 -1.19 6.41
N THR A 89 13.14 -2.38 6.39
CA THR A 89 14.58 -2.57 6.63
C THR A 89 15.41 -2.18 5.42
N ALA A 90 16.19 -1.10 5.55
CA ALA A 90 17.19 -0.71 4.57
C ALA A 90 18.60 -1.14 5.01
N LYS A 91 19.40 -1.66 4.08
CA LYS A 91 20.81 -2.03 4.30
C LYS A 91 21.72 -1.01 3.61
N PRO A 92 22.75 -0.47 4.28
CA PRO A 92 23.72 0.40 3.61
C PRO A 92 24.45 -0.35 2.49
N TYR A 93 24.59 0.29 1.32
CA TYR A 93 25.38 -0.22 0.20
C TYR A 93 26.68 0.57 0.02
N MET A 94 26.54 1.89 -0.06
CA MET A 94 27.65 2.86 -0.05
C MET A 94 27.12 4.22 0.46
N GLU A 95 28.00 5.21 0.60
CA GLU A 95 27.60 6.54 1.06
C GLU A 95 26.42 7.10 0.26
N GLY A 96 25.32 7.38 0.95
CA GLY A 96 24.09 7.91 0.37
C GLY A 96 23.18 6.91 -0.35
N TYR A 97 23.53 5.61 -0.38
CA TYR A 97 22.76 4.56 -1.06
C TYR A 97 22.47 3.36 -0.17
N TYR A 98 21.22 2.93 -0.17
CA TYR A 98 20.74 1.77 0.57
C TYR A 98 20.06 0.79 -0.37
N THR A 99 20.17 -0.50 -0.05
CA THR A 99 19.34 -1.53 -0.67
C THR A 99 18.22 -1.98 0.24
N VAL A 100 17.13 -2.44 -0.37
CA VAL A 100 15.95 -2.96 0.30
C VAL A 100 15.45 -4.16 -0.47
N ASP A 101 14.99 -5.18 0.23
CA ASP A 101 14.24 -6.27 -0.41
C ASP A 101 12.92 -5.71 -0.95
N ALA A 102 12.66 -5.90 -2.24
CA ALA A 102 11.49 -5.35 -2.92
C ALA A 102 10.17 -5.90 -2.35
N VAL A 103 10.16 -7.16 -1.91
CA VAL A 103 8.99 -7.84 -1.33
C VAL A 103 8.69 -7.23 0.04
N GLU A 104 9.72 -7.00 0.86
CA GLU A 104 9.57 -6.30 2.15
C GLU A 104 9.04 -4.88 1.93
N ALA A 105 9.66 -4.11 1.04
CA ALA A 105 9.28 -2.72 0.79
C ALA A 105 7.81 -2.59 0.38
N VAL A 106 7.39 -3.38 -0.61
CA VAL A 106 5.99 -3.33 -1.09
C VAL A 106 5.03 -3.83 -0.02
N SER A 107 5.35 -4.92 0.67
CA SER A 107 4.48 -5.46 1.73
C SER A 107 4.32 -4.47 2.89
N GLY A 108 5.42 -3.84 3.31
CA GLY A 108 5.44 -2.79 4.33
C GLY A 108 4.59 -1.59 3.93
N LEU A 109 4.79 -1.06 2.72
CA LEU A 109 3.99 0.03 2.17
C LEU A 109 2.48 -0.29 2.20
N CYS A 110 2.10 -1.46 1.72
CA CYS A 110 0.71 -1.90 1.69
C CYS A 110 0.12 -1.98 3.10
N LEU A 111 0.83 -2.67 4.01
CA LEU A 111 0.37 -2.87 5.38
C LEU A 111 0.25 -1.55 6.13
N LYS A 112 1.26 -0.69 6.06
CA LYS A 112 1.29 0.58 6.79
C LYS A 112 0.26 1.56 6.26
N ALA A 113 0.03 1.63 4.94
CA ALA A 113 -1.04 2.46 4.38
C ALA A 113 -2.42 2.03 4.89
N VAL A 114 -2.72 0.73 4.90
CA VAL A 114 -3.99 0.19 5.43
C VAL A 114 -4.10 0.45 6.94
N LYS A 115 -3.04 0.21 7.70
CA LYS A 115 -3.01 0.44 9.16
C LYS A 115 -3.14 1.91 9.54
N ALA A 116 -2.68 2.83 8.69
CA ALA A 116 -2.88 4.27 8.86
C ALA A 116 -4.32 4.72 8.55
N GLY A 117 -5.17 3.85 7.97
CA GLY A 117 -6.58 4.12 7.71
C GLY A 117 -6.94 4.31 6.25
N ALA A 118 -5.98 4.19 5.32
CA ALA A 118 -6.28 4.28 3.89
C ALA A 118 -7.14 3.08 3.44
N LYS A 119 -8.23 3.36 2.72
CA LYS A 119 -9.10 2.31 2.14
C LYS A 119 -8.66 1.99 0.72
N ILE A 120 -8.16 0.78 0.50
CA ILE A 120 -7.68 0.36 -0.82
C ILE A 120 -8.76 -0.46 -1.54
N PHE A 121 -9.15 -0.05 -2.74
CA PHE A 121 -10.03 -0.78 -3.65
C PHE A 121 -9.22 -1.21 -4.88
N ASN A 122 -8.78 -2.45 -4.87
CA ASN A 122 -8.17 -3.11 -6.02
C ASN A 122 -9.26 -3.67 -6.96
N LEU A 123 -8.90 -4.00 -8.20
CA LEU A 123 -9.83 -4.42 -9.26
C LEU A 123 -10.86 -3.34 -9.67
N ILE A 124 -10.50 -2.06 -9.53
CA ILE A 124 -11.33 -0.93 -9.98
C ILE A 124 -10.61 -0.17 -11.10
N SER A 125 -11.31 0.07 -12.22
CA SER A 125 -10.81 0.78 -13.40
C SER A 125 -11.80 1.83 -13.87
#